data_AF-H3GS97-F1
#
_entry.id   AF-H3GS97-F1
#
_cell.length_a   1.000
_cell.length_b   1.000
_cell.length_c   1.000
_cell.angle_alpha   90.00
_cell.angle_beta   90.00
_cell.angle_gamma   90.00
#
_symmetry.space_group_name_H-M   'P 1'
#
loop_
_entity.id
_entity.type
_entity.pdbx_description
1 polymer ?
#
loop_
_entity_poly.entity_id
_entity_poly.type
_entity_poly.pdbx_seq_one_letter_code
_entity_poly.pdbx_strand_id
1 'polypeptide(L)'
;MILLDHAENSKSARRQSKLDSEKPSWEKEVECDPYARALLLTLCGVNVLAINQWETTFNGNRRLANGLLQNISKGYYVGKALKKLNETTIATSTASTASMPIVASATEPTADPASPTAGSDGSPPTSRLQLKNRFRYNTVIYGLAHLTLKSGD
;
A
#
# COMPACT_ATOMS: atom_id res chain seq x y z
N MET A 1 10.04 8.19 11.35
CA MET A 1 8.57 8.16 11.53
C MET A 1 7.95 7.63 10.25
N ILE A 2 6.92 6.79 10.31
CA ILE A 2 6.23 6.33 9.09
C ILE A 2 4.86 7.00 9.08
N LEU A 3 4.59 7.84 8.07
CA LEU A 3 3.30 8.54 7.93
C LEU A 3 2.45 7.81 6.89
N LEU A 4 1.42 7.11 7.37
CA LEU A 4 0.51 6.38 6.49
C LEU A 4 -0.67 7.28 6.11
N ASP A 5 -0.41 8.14 5.14
CA ASP A 5 -1.31 9.18 4.65
C ASP A 5 -2.30 8.66 3.57
N HIS A 6 -3.29 9.49 3.26
CA HIS A 6 -4.24 9.40 2.17
C HIS A 6 -5.12 8.16 2.22
N ALA A 7 -5.43 7.70 3.44
CA ALA A 7 -6.44 6.68 3.72
C ALA A 7 -7.81 7.30 3.97
N GLU A 8 -8.33 8.03 2.99
CA GLU A 8 -9.61 8.72 3.12
C GLU A 8 -10.80 7.78 2.86
N ASN A 9 -11.86 8.00 3.64
CA ASN A 9 -13.18 7.47 3.37
C ASN A 9 -14.19 8.64 3.38
N SER A 10 -15.39 8.42 2.86
CA SER A 10 -16.42 9.47 2.74
C SER A 10 -16.75 10.16 4.07
N LYS A 11 -16.68 9.43 5.19
CA LYS A 11 -16.91 9.98 6.53
C LYS A 11 -15.75 10.86 7.00
N SER A 12 -14.51 10.44 6.79
CA SER A 12 -13.33 11.22 7.15
C SER A 12 -13.21 12.47 6.29
N ALA A 13 -13.45 12.37 4.98
CA ALA A 13 -13.44 13.51 4.06
C ALA A 13 -14.47 14.59 4.45
N ARG A 14 -15.70 14.18 4.82
CA ARG A 14 -16.73 15.13 5.29
C ARG A 14 -16.38 15.78 6.62
N ARG A 15 -15.68 15.07 7.52
CA ARG A 15 -15.21 15.66 8.78
C ARG A 15 -14.06 16.63 8.52
N GLN A 16 -13.11 16.23 7.68
CA GLN A 16 -11.96 17.03 7.29
C GLN A 16 -12.41 18.33 6.61
N SER A 17 -13.38 18.28 5.70
CA SER A 17 -13.89 19.48 5.04
C SER A 17 -14.53 20.50 5.99
N LYS A 18 -15.15 20.04 7.09
CA LYS A 18 -15.68 20.95 8.13
C LYS A 18 -14.55 21.63 8.89
N LEU A 19 -13.52 20.88 9.27
CA LEU A 19 -12.35 21.43 9.96
C LEU A 19 -11.58 22.39 9.05
N ASP A 20 -11.42 22.03 7.79
CA ASP A 20 -10.73 22.87 6.81
C ASP A 20 -11.53 24.13 6.49
N SER A 21 -12.85 24.16 6.68
CA SER A 21 -13.63 25.39 6.49
C SER A 21 -13.22 26.50 7.45
N GLU A 22 -12.70 26.16 8.63
CA GLU A 22 -12.26 27.10 9.66
C GLU A 22 -10.77 27.47 9.53
N LYS A 23 -9.99 26.68 8.78
CA LYS A 23 -8.55 26.89 8.64
C LYS A 23 -8.20 28.06 7.70
N PRO A 24 -7.20 28.88 8.05
CA PRO A 24 -6.67 29.88 7.15
C PRO A 24 -6.00 29.24 5.91
N SER A 25 -5.90 30.00 4.82
CA SER A 25 -5.41 29.50 3.53
C SER A 25 -3.98 28.97 3.58
N TRP A 26 -3.09 29.63 4.33
CA TRP A 26 -1.69 29.23 4.45
C TRP A 26 -1.53 27.87 5.13
N GLU A 27 -2.40 27.51 6.08
CA GLU A 27 -2.33 26.22 6.76
C GLU A 27 -2.69 25.08 5.80
N LYS A 28 -3.71 25.30 4.95
CA LYS A 28 -4.10 24.36 3.91
C LYS A 28 -3.01 24.16 2.86
N GLU A 29 -2.37 25.25 2.46
CA GLU A 29 -1.27 25.21 1.49
C GLU A 29 -0.12 24.33 1.99
N VAL A 30 0.24 24.48 3.26
CA VAL A 30 1.25 23.66 3.94
C VAL A 30 0.83 22.20 4.08
N GLU A 31 -0.43 21.91 4.37
CA GLU A 31 -0.94 20.54 4.50
C GLU A 31 -1.03 19.80 3.17
N CYS A 32 -1.40 20.52 2.09
CA CYS A 32 -1.53 19.98 0.75
C CYS A 32 -0.19 19.77 0.04
N ASP A 33 0.83 20.60 0.33
CA ASP A 33 2.16 20.41 -0.25
C ASP A 33 2.94 19.29 0.47
N PRO A 34 3.20 18.14 -0.18
CA PRO A 34 3.96 17.06 0.42
C PRO A 34 5.38 17.46 0.82
N TYR A 35 5.99 18.42 0.12
CA TYR A 35 7.35 18.90 0.41
C TYR A 35 7.36 19.82 1.63
N ALA A 36 6.47 20.80 1.70
CA ALA A 36 6.32 21.66 2.89
C ALA A 36 6.10 20.84 4.16
N ARG A 37 5.21 19.84 4.09
CA ARG A 37 4.94 18.93 5.21
C ARG A 37 6.14 18.07 5.58
N ALA A 38 6.85 17.52 4.60
CA ALA A 38 8.07 16.75 4.85
C ALA A 38 9.17 17.62 5.51
N LEU A 39 9.30 18.86 5.07
CA LEU A 39 10.25 19.83 5.62
C LEU A 39 9.90 20.19 7.07
N LEU A 40 8.64 20.49 7.36
CA LEU A 40 8.18 20.77 8.73
C LEU A 40 8.44 19.61 9.68
N LEU A 41 8.11 18.38 9.25
CA LEU A 41 8.36 17.19 10.07
C LEU A 41 9.87 16.98 10.29
N THR A 42 10.69 17.28 9.28
CA THR A 42 12.16 17.22 9.42
C THR A 42 12.66 18.26 10.43
N LEU A 43 12.12 19.49 10.41
CA LEU A 43 12.41 20.52 11.42
C LEU A 43 11.99 20.10 12.83
N CYS A 44 10.92 19.31 12.96
CA CYS A 44 10.51 18.70 14.23
C CYS A 44 11.40 17.52 14.67
N GLY A 45 12.51 17.23 13.98
CA GLY A 45 13.44 16.16 14.33
C GLY A 45 13.10 14.80 13.72
N VAL A 46 12.19 14.72 12.75
CA VAL A 46 11.90 13.48 12.03
C VAL A 46 12.96 13.22 10.96
N ASN A 47 13.85 12.26 11.20
CA ASN A 47 14.97 11.95 10.28
C ASN A 47 14.56 11.25 8.97
N VAL A 48 13.47 10.50 8.99
CA VAL A 48 12.96 9.73 7.84
C VAL A 48 11.45 9.77 7.86
N LEU A 49 10.88 10.08 6.70
CA LEU A 49 9.44 10.17 6.48
C LEU A 49 9.07 9.36 5.25
N ALA A 50 8.17 8.39 5.40
CA ALA A 50 7.56 7.69 4.28
C ALA A 50 6.14 8.25 4.09
N ILE A 51 5.80 8.71 2.88
CA ILE A 51 4.49 9.28 2.53
C ILE A 51 3.98 8.62 1.24
N ASN A 52 2.67 8.45 1.12
CA ASN A 52 2.02 8.10 -0.14
C ASN A 52 1.85 9.33 -1.04
N GLN A 53 2.06 9.16 -2.34
CA GLN A 53 1.87 10.20 -3.37
C GLN A 53 0.40 10.38 -3.78
N TRP A 54 -0.45 9.37 -3.58
CA TRP A 54 -1.88 9.39 -3.92
C TRP A 54 -2.71 8.53 -2.95
N GLU A 55 -4.03 8.66 -3.05
CA GLU A 55 -4.99 7.98 -2.20
C GLU A 55 -4.87 6.46 -2.25
N THR A 56 -4.95 5.87 -1.07
CA THR A 56 -4.82 4.44 -0.87
C THR A 56 -5.81 3.98 0.19
N THR A 57 -6.19 2.71 0.16
CA THR A 57 -7.13 2.20 1.14
C THR A 57 -6.44 2.01 2.49
N PHE A 58 -7.19 2.09 3.59
CA PHE A 58 -6.68 1.77 4.92
C PHE A 58 -6.00 0.40 4.97
N ASN A 59 -6.55 -0.60 4.27
CA ASN A 59 -5.94 -1.92 4.16
C ASN A 59 -4.63 -1.90 3.36
N GLY A 60 -4.52 -1.06 2.34
CA GLY A 60 -3.27 -0.81 1.61
C GLY A 60 -2.19 -0.25 2.52
N ASN A 61 -2.52 0.78 3.30
CA ASN A 61 -1.60 1.37 4.28
C ASN A 61 -1.19 0.37 5.36
N ARG A 62 -2.13 -0.42 5.87
CA ARG A 62 -1.82 -1.47 6.85
C ARG A 62 -0.85 -2.51 6.30
N ARG A 63 -1.05 -2.95 5.05
CA ARG A 63 -0.14 -3.89 4.38
C ARG A 63 1.24 -3.30 4.19
N LEU A 64 1.30 -2.04 3.77
CA LEU A 64 2.57 -1.32 3.61
C LEU A 64 3.31 -1.21 4.94
N ALA A 65 2.63 -0.78 5.99
CA ALA A 65 3.20 -0.66 7.33
C ALA A 65 3.77 -2.00 7.80
N ASN A 66 2.95 -3.05 7.76
CA ASN A 66 3.37 -4.39 8.20
C ASN A 66 4.56 -4.90 7.39
N GLY A 67 4.53 -4.78 6.06
CA GLY A 67 5.62 -5.25 5.19
C GLY A 67 6.91 -4.45 5.38
N LEU A 68 6.79 -3.12 5.54
CA LEU A 68 7.93 -2.25 5.80
C LEU A 68 8.56 -2.55 7.17
N LEU A 69 7.75 -2.62 8.24
CA LEU A 69 8.23 -2.93 9.58
C LEU A 69 8.85 -4.33 9.65
N GLN A 70 8.27 -5.34 8.99
CA GLN A 70 8.84 -6.69 8.92
C GLN A 70 10.19 -6.73 8.19
N ASN A 71 10.41 -5.87 7.20
CA ASN A 71 11.70 -5.80 6.52
C ASN A 71 12.72 -5.01 7.35
N ILE A 72 12.29 -3.96 8.04
CA ILE A 72 13.15 -3.22 8.97
C ILE A 72 13.58 -4.12 10.14
N SER A 73 12.68 -4.94 10.69
CA SER A 73 13.02 -5.88 11.78
C SER A 73 14.03 -6.95 11.38
N LYS A 74 14.18 -7.23 10.08
CA LYS A 74 15.24 -8.09 9.53
C LYS A 74 16.60 -7.39 9.39
N GLY A 75 16.72 -6.14 9.87
CA GLY A 75 17.94 -5.34 9.80
C GLY A 75 18.14 -4.59 8.48
N TYR A 76 17.14 -4.54 7.59
CA TYR A 76 17.24 -3.71 6.39
C TYR A 76 17.05 -2.23 6.74
N TYR A 77 17.86 -1.37 6.12
CA TYR A 77 17.60 0.08 6.16
C TYR A 77 16.30 0.42 5.43
N VAL A 78 15.65 1.53 5.82
CA VAL A 78 14.29 1.88 5.38
C VAL A 78 14.12 1.85 3.86
N GLY A 79 15.08 2.39 3.10
CA GLY A 79 15.05 2.37 1.63
C GLY A 79 15.09 0.96 1.03
N LYS A 80 15.94 0.07 1.57
CA LYS A 80 16.02 -1.33 1.13
C LYS A 80 14.81 -2.13 1.58
N ALA A 81 14.27 -1.83 2.75
CA ALA A 81 13.04 -2.44 3.25
C ALA A 81 11.84 -2.13 2.34
N LEU A 82 11.71 -0.89 1.87
CA LEU A 82 10.68 -0.51 0.90
C LEU A 82 10.92 -1.14 -0.47
N LYS A 83 12.18 -1.13 -0.97
CA LYS A 83 12.53 -1.79 -2.24
C LYS A 83 12.19 -3.28 -2.20
N LYS A 84 12.53 -3.98 -1.11
CA LYS A 84 12.24 -5.41 -0.91
C LYS A 84 10.76 -5.71 -0.77
N LEU A 85 9.98 -4.81 -0.17
CA LEU A 85 8.52 -4.92 -0.14
C LEU A 85 7.94 -4.91 -1.56
N ASN A 86 8.44 -4.01 -2.41
CA ASN A 86 8.03 -3.90 -3.80
C ASN A 86 8.47 -5.12 -4.64
N GLU A 87 9.67 -5.67 -4.41
CA GLU A 87 10.21 -6.84 -5.10
C GLU A 87 9.56 -8.17 -4.71
N THR A 88 9.34 -8.42 -3.42
CA THR A 88 8.73 -9.68 -2.90
C THR A 88 7.35 -9.92 -3.50
N THR A 89 6.73 -8.84 -3.96
CA THR A 89 5.41 -8.81 -4.56
C THR A 89 5.39 -9.14 -6.06
N ILE A 90 6.55 -9.19 -6.73
CA ILE A 90 6.69 -9.44 -8.18
C ILE A 90 6.82 -10.92 -8.52
N ALA A 91 7.31 -11.76 -7.58
CA ALA A 91 7.77 -13.11 -7.87
C ALA A 91 6.68 -14.17 -8.18
N THR A 92 5.53 -13.79 -8.73
CA THR A 92 4.46 -14.74 -9.11
C THR A 92 3.72 -14.37 -10.41
N SER A 93 4.14 -13.33 -11.16
CA SER A 93 3.38 -12.85 -12.35
C SER A 93 3.91 -13.31 -13.72
N THR A 94 4.97 -14.12 -13.81
CA THR A 94 5.63 -14.39 -15.12
C THR A 94 5.59 -15.84 -15.60
N ALA A 95 4.65 -16.67 -15.15
CA ALA A 95 4.49 -18.02 -15.69
C ALA A 95 3.02 -18.42 -15.80
N SER A 96 2.29 -17.87 -16.78
CA SER A 96 1.05 -18.44 -17.33
C SER A 96 0.62 -17.67 -18.59
N THR A 97 1.43 -17.71 -19.64
CA THR A 97 0.96 -17.47 -21.01
C THR A 97 1.44 -18.62 -21.87
N ALA A 98 0.69 -19.72 -21.83
CA ALA A 98 0.76 -20.76 -22.84
C ALA A 98 -0.67 -21.24 -23.13
N SER A 99 -1.12 -20.95 -24.34
CA SER A 99 -2.11 -21.67 -25.14
C SER A 99 -3.56 -21.76 -24.64
N MET A 100 -4.42 -20.91 -25.20
CA MET A 100 -5.79 -21.32 -25.57
C MET A 100 -5.95 -21.20 -27.09
N PRO A 101 -6.50 -22.22 -27.79
CA PRO A 101 -7.06 -22.03 -29.11
C PRO A 101 -8.51 -21.52 -28.99
N ILE A 102 -8.84 -20.59 -29.88
CA ILE A 102 -10.14 -19.95 -30.04
C ILE A 102 -11.02 -20.84 -30.93
N VAL A 103 -12.21 -21.24 -30.46
CA VAL A 103 -13.35 -21.54 -31.33
C VAL A 103 -14.63 -21.04 -30.64
N ALA A 104 -15.37 -20.20 -31.36
CA ALA A 104 -16.63 -19.58 -30.97
C ALA A 104 -17.83 -20.54 -31.09
N SER A 105 -18.87 -20.36 -30.27
CA SER A 105 -20.19 -19.89 -30.72
C SER A 105 -21.23 -19.90 -29.58
N ALA A 106 -22.29 -19.13 -29.78
CA ALA A 106 -23.33 -18.69 -28.83
C ALA A 106 -24.28 -19.78 -28.30
N THR A 107 -24.96 -19.49 -27.18
CA THR A 107 -26.44 -19.46 -26.98
C THR A 107 -26.81 -19.73 -25.51
N GLU A 108 -27.46 -18.76 -24.84
CA GLU A 108 -28.24 -18.89 -23.57
C GLU A 108 -29.43 -19.85 -23.75
N PRO A 109 -30.11 -20.47 -22.71
CA PRO A 109 -30.62 -19.74 -21.53
C PRO A 109 -30.92 -20.54 -20.20
N THR A 110 -31.34 -19.79 -19.16
CA THR A 110 -32.31 -20.12 -18.08
C THR A 110 -31.91 -20.87 -16.77
N ALA A 111 -32.12 -20.16 -15.65
CA ALA A 111 -32.58 -20.51 -14.29
C ALA A 111 -31.91 -21.60 -13.39
N ASP A 112 -31.35 -21.13 -12.26
CA ASP A 112 -31.29 -21.59 -10.84
C ASP A 112 -31.64 -23.05 -10.42
N PRO A 113 -31.30 -23.48 -9.17
CA PRO A 113 -30.02 -23.52 -8.47
C PRO A 113 -29.77 -24.94 -7.86
N ALA A 114 -28.55 -25.51 -7.95
CA ALA A 114 -28.24 -26.73 -7.18
C ALA A 114 -26.75 -26.88 -6.88
N SER A 115 -26.49 -27.14 -5.59
CA SER A 115 -25.28 -27.61 -4.89
C SER A 115 -24.16 -28.24 -5.73
N PRO A 116 -22.89 -28.13 -5.28
CA PRO A 116 -22.24 -29.39 -4.90
C PRO A 116 -21.42 -29.31 -3.60
N THR A 117 -21.70 -30.30 -2.76
CA THR A 117 -20.78 -31.34 -2.25
C THR A 117 -19.36 -30.96 -1.82
N ALA A 118 -19.09 -31.36 -0.58
CA ALA A 118 -17.83 -31.34 0.14
C ALA A 118 -16.65 -32.05 -0.54
N GLY A 119 -15.45 -31.58 -0.18
CA GLY A 119 -14.29 -32.44 0.07
C GLY A 119 -13.13 -32.30 -0.89
N SER A 120 -12.12 -31.51 -0.51
CA SER A 120 -10.71 -31.92 -0.66
C SER A 120 -9.83 -31.03 0.20
N ASP A 121 -9.23 -31.65 1.23
CA ASP A 121 -8.11 -31.13 1.99
C ASP A 121 -6.95 -30.81 1.04
N GLY A 122 -6.60 -29.52 0.98
CA GLY A 122 -5.39 -29.04 0.37
C GLY A 122 -4.95 -27.82 1.15
N SER A 123 -3.82 -27.95 1.85
CA SER A 123 -3.08 -26.87 2.52
C SER A 123 -3.30 -25.49 1.89
N PRO A 124 -3.53 -24.42 2.67
CA PRO A 124 -3.82 -23.11 2.09
C PRO A 124 -2.67 -22.72 1.17
N PRO A 125 -2.92 -22.46 -0.13
CA PRO A 125 -1.90 -21.87 -0.96
C PRO A 125 -1.60 -20.54 -0.30
N THR A 126 -0.37 -20.35 0.18
CA THR A 126 0.18 -19.04 0.55
C THR A 126 0.15 -18.19 -0.72
N SER A 127 -1.02 -17.67 -1.05
CA SER A 127 -1.25 -16.80 -2.18
C SER A 127 -0.44 -15.56 -1.88
N ARG A 128 0.75 -15.48 -2.50
CA ARG A 128 1.55 -14.27 -2.48
C ARG A 128 0.74 -13.21 -3.19
N LEU A 129 -0.03 -12.45 -2.40
CA LEU A 129 -0.93 -11.42 -2.87
C LEU A 129 -0.10 -10.38 -3.63
N GLN A 130 -0.24 -10.39 -4.95
CA GLN A 130 0.44 -9.43 -5.81
C GLN A 130 -0.22 -8.05 -5.61
N LEU A 131 0.52 -7.05 -5.14
CA LEU A 131 0.09 -5.66 -5.15
C LEU A 131 0.08 -5.15 -6.59
N LYS A 132 -1.02 -4.48 -6.93
CA LYS A 132 -1.16 -3.69 -8.16
C LYS A 132 -0.06 -2.63 -8.22
N ASN A 133 0.38 -2.28 -9.43
CA ASN A 133 1.42 -1.26 -9.67
C ASN A 133 1.15 0.06 -8.94
N ARG A 134 -0.12 0.47 -8.83
CA ARG A 134 -0.55 1.67 -8.08
C ARG A 134 -0.20 1.66 -6.59
N PHE A 135 0.13 0.52 -5.99
CA PHE A 135 0.60 0.49 -4.60
C PHE A 135 2.12 0.44 -4.52
N ARG A 136 2.79 -0.11 -5.54
CA ARG A 136 4.25 -0.25 -5.58
C ARG A 136 4.95 1.10 -5.66
N TYR A 137 4.40 2.00 -6.48
CA TYR A 137 4.99 3.32 -6.74
C TYR A 137 4.40 4.41 -5.86
N ASN A 138 3.46 4.09 -4.96
CA ASN A 138 2.77 5.12 -4.19
C ASN A 138 3.69 5.76 -3.14
N THR A 139 4.43 4.94 -2.40
CA THR A 139 5.17 5.43 -1.23
C THR A 139 6.55 5.92 -1.60
N VAL A 140 6.86 7.15 -1.17
CA VAL A 140 8.15 7.81 -1.32
C VAL A 140 8.76 8.04 0.06
N ILE A 141 10.08 7.94 0.14
CA ILE A 141 10.85 8.22 1.35
C ILE A 141 11.55 9.56 1.20
N TYR A 142 11.32 10.44 2.16
CA TYR A 142 12.06 11.68 2.37
C TYR A 142 13.04 11.50 3.54
N GLY A 143 14.25 12.05 3.41
CA GLY A 143 15.29 12.01 4.44
C GLY A 143 16.30 10.87 4.28
N LEU A 144 16.81 10.35 5.41
CA LEU A 144 17.93 9.39 5.44
C LEU A 144 17.48 7.95 5.17
N ALA A 145 17.40 7.57 3.89
CA ALA A 145 16.96 6.23 3.48
C ALA A 145 17.79 5.07 4.08
N HIS A 146 19.05 5.32 4.47
CA HIS A 146 19.98 4.32 5.03
C HIS A 146 19.83 4.09 6.54
N LEU A 147 18.88 4.75 7.20
CA LEU A 147 18.67 4.60 8.63
C LEU A 147 18.17 3.17 8.95
N THR A 148 18.76 2.57 9.97
CA THR A 148 18.37 1.26 10.52
C THR A 148 17.82 1.45 11.92
N LEU A 149 16.85 0.62 12.32
CA LEU A 149 16.50 0.54 13.74
C LEU A 149 17.66 -0.15 14.45
N LYS A 150 18.23 0.53 15.45
CA LYS A 150 19.25 -0.05 16.30
C LYS A 150 18.61 -1.26 17.00
N SER A 151 19.11 -2.47 16.70
CA SER A 151 18.85 -3.65 17.53
C SER A 151 19.37 -3.31 18.92
N GLY A 152 18.50 -3.29 19.93
CA GLY A 152 18.97 -3.23 21.31
C GLY A 152 19.78 -4.49 21.58
N ASP A 153 21.04 -4.32 21.98
CA ASP A 153 21.76 -5.31 22.79
C ASP A 153 21.26 -5.18 24.24
#